data_AF-A0A838LJM4-F1
#
_entry.id   AF-A0A838LJM4-F1
#
_cell.length_a   1.000
_cell.length_b   1.000
_cell.length_c   1.000
_cell.angle_alpha   90.00
_cell.angle_beta   90.00
_cell.angle_gamma   90.00
#
_symmetry.space_group_name_H-M   'P 1'
#
loop_
_entity.id
_entity.type
_entity.pdbx_description
1 polymer ?
#
loop_
_entity_poly.entity_id
_entity_poly.type
_entity_poly.pdbx_seq_one_letter_code
_entity_poly.pdbx_strand_id
1 'polypeptide(L)'
;MPRPASLPLRHRTGRLAAAALGLVLAASGAIAVVEGPAAGTPTTGVAAKAKAKAKRDNVVTPGNFTGYGFDQCLAPKQSKMDRWLEYSPFLAVGIYISGDSRACRDQPNLTPTWVSTQLAKGWRLLPITLGPQASCQPRYPRYGTDVTIDPTRAANTGTYVNAYTQGVNEANKSVGAAAALGIVAGSTLWYDLEGFSYGNTKCRESALSFLSGWTQQLHALGYVSGVYSSAGSGMKALDEVRVSRPTAYTLPDQIWVARWDGLANTSVNPTYMRSDGWAKARVKQYQGGHYETWGNVRINIDRNFLDVGTGSVAVPETHCGGIPVAFSSYPTLLAASSGRTSNPRKVQALQCLLQEQGTYAGPIDGVFSDGLVQAVNAWQGPHNLAVQPAWSREAWLTLLSAGSTPVLKFGSAGVEVRRLQRALKSTISSDARKALRPTGVFDSRTDAAVRAYQTRLGLNVSGVANTQTWAALQAGRR
;
A
#
# COMPACT_ATOMS: atom_id res chain seq x y z
N MET A 1 -57.71 35.62 1.80
CA MET A 1 -58.75 35.48 2.85
C MET A 1 -58.34 34.33 3.78
N PRO A 2 -58.57 34.40 5.10
CA PRO A 2 -57.86 35.23 6.07
C PRO A 2 -57.08 34.43 7.14
N ARG A 3 -56.23 35.15 7.88
CA ARG A 3 -55.55 34.75 9.15
C ARG A 3 -56.56 34.38 10.26
N PRO A 4 -56.07 33.79 11.36
CA PRO A 4 -56.16 34.55 12.62
C PRO A 4 -54.85 34.61 13.45
N ALA A 5 -54.74 35.71 14.19
CA ALA A 5 -53.84 35.99 15.32
C ALA A 5 -54.26 35.16 16.57
N SER A 6 -53.56 35.04 17.72
CA SER A 6 -52.86 36.01 18.58
C SER A 6 -52.13 35.23 19.70
N LEU A 7 -50.85 35.49 20.00
CA LEU A 7 -50.28 36.18 21.19
C LEU A 7 -50.21 35.36 22.54
N PRO A 8 -49.29 35.72 23.47
CA PRO A 8 -48.44 34.79 24.21
C PRO A 8 -48.57 34.88 25.74
N LEU A 9 -47.89 33.98 26.47
CA LEU A 9 -47.71 34.08 27.93
C LEU A 9 -46.23 34.05 28.30
N ARG A 10 -45.83 35.12 29.02
CA ARG A 10 -44.54 35.31 29.71
C ARG A 10 -44.59 34.74 31.13
N HIS A 11 -43.37 34.62 31.69
CA HIS A 11 -42.96 34.67 33.10
C HIS A 11 -42.61 33.30 33.72
N ARG A 12 -41.61 33.13 34.60
CA ARG A 12 -40.49 33.94 35.14
C ARG A 12 -39.59 32.94 35.92
N THR A 13 -38.26 32.97 35.77
CA THR A 13 -37.22 33.25 36.80
C THR A 13 -37.00 32.27 37.96
N GLY A 14 -35.72 31.94 38.19
CA GLY A 14 -35.14 31.37 39.44
C GLY A 14 -33.94 30.46 39.10
N ARG A 15 -32.72 30.95 38.83
CA ARG A 15 -31.61 31.43 39.71
C ARG A 15 -31.07 30.44 40.77
N LEU A 16 -29.77 30.14 40.61
CA LEU A 16 -28.65 29.96 41.58
C LEU A 16 -28.73 28.75 42.55
N ALA A 17 -27.78 27.82 42.65
CA ALA A 17 -26.30 27.82 42.91
C ALA A 17 -25.92 27.60 44.39
N ALA A 18 -24.78 26.89 44.58
CA ALA A 18 -24.02 26.56 45.81
C ALA A 18 -24.50 25.29 46.59
N ALA A 19 -23.74 24.19 46.71
CA ALA A 19 -22.39 23.92 47.27
C ALA A 19 -22.38 23.69 48.81
N ALA A 20 -21.96 22.50 49.26
CA ALA A 20 -20.99 22.25 50.36
C ALA A 20 -20.99 20.78 50.87
N LEU A 21 -19.77 20.28 51.13
CA LEU A 21 -19.25 19.32 52.14
C LEU A 21 -20.19 18.21 52.67
N GLY A 22 -19.82 16.92 52.75
CA GLY A 22 -18.56 16.34 53.19
C GLY A 22 -18.82 15.57 54.49
N LEU A 23 -18.70 14.23 54.50
CA LEU A 23 -18.55 13.44 55.73
C LEU A 23 -17.80 12.13 55.46
N VAL A 24 -16.69 11.97 56.18
CA VAL A 24 -15.88 10.76 56.29
C VAL A 24 -16.45 9.91 57.41
N LEU A 25 -16.66 8.61 57.18
CA LEU A 25 -16.65 7.61 58.25
C LEU A 25 -15.71 6.47 57.86
N ALA A 26 -14.66 6.32 58.67
CA ALA A 26 -13.80 5.15 58.71
C ALA A 26 -14.47 4.07 59.57
N ALA A 27 -14.43 2.82 59.12
CA ALA A 27 -14.65 1.65 59.96
C ALA A 27 -13.57 0.61 59.62
N SER A 28 -12.69 0.37 60.58
CA SER A 28 -11.71 -0.72 60.57
C SER A 28 -12.39 -2.02 61.01
N GLY A 29 -12.09 -3.14 60.34
CA GLY A 29 -12.62 -4.44 60.75
C GLY A 29 -11.99 -5.62 60.00
N ALA A 30 -11.00 -6.23 60.65
CA ALA A 30 -10.62 -7.65 60.66
C ALA A 30 -10.30 -8.41 59.35
N ILE A 31 -9.12 -9.02 59.39
CA ILE A 31 -8.54 -9.99 58.47
C ILE A 31 -9.37 -11.29 58.46
N ALA A 32 -9.73 -11.75 57.27
CA ALA A 32 -10.02 -13.16 57.00
C ALA A 32 -9.24 -13.58 55.75
N VAL A 33 -8.17 -14.34 55.95
CA VAL A 33 -7.44 -15.02 54.88
C VAL A 33 -8.29 -16.22 54.47
N VAL A 34 -8.84 -16.19 53.26
CA VAL A 34 -9.40 -17.37 52.60
C VAL A 34 -8.46 -17.69 51.44
N GLU A 35 -7.61 -18.70 51.64
CA GLU A 35 -6.87 -19.35 50.56
C GLU A 35 -7.89 -20.02 49.63
N GLY A 36 -8.05 -19.45 48.43
CA GLY A 36 -8.73 -20.10 47.31
C GLY A 36 -7.73 -20.89 46.46
N PRO A 37 -8.10 -22.08 45.95
CA PRO A 37 -7.16 -22.98 45.31
C PRO A 37 -6.67 -22.44 43.97
N ALA A 38 -5.38 -22.64 43.72
CA ALA A 38 -4.75 -22.45 42.43
C ALA A 38 -5.40 -23.36 41.37
N ALA A 39 -5.94 -22.74 40.31
CA ALA A 39 -6.25 -23.39 39.06
C ALA A 39 -5.94 -22.42 37.92
N GLY A 40 -4.94 -22.75 37.10
CA GLY A 40 -4.42 -21.89 36.05
C GLY A 40 -5.31 -21.81 34.80
N THR A 41 -5.11 -20.75 34.03
CA THR A 41 -5.05 -20.81 32.57
C THR A 41 -4.35 -19.56 32.02
N PRO A 42 -3.53 -19.66 30.95
CA PRO A 42 -2.67 -18.58 30.49
C PRO A 42 -3.46 -17.64 29.56
N THR A 43 -4.08 -16.60 30.10
CA THR A 43 -4.73 -15.54 29.30
C THR A 43 -3.75 -14.55 28.66
N THR A 44 -2.45 -14.66 28.97
CA THR A 44 -1.41 -13.83 28.38
C THR A 44 -1.27 -14.05 26.86
N GLY A 45 -1.54 -15.26 26.36
CA GLY A 45 -1.40 -15.60 24.94
C GLY A 45 -2.49 -14.99 24.04
N VAL A 46 -3.73 -14.90 24.51
CA VAL A 46 -4.85 -14.32 23.73
C VAL A 46 -4.78 -12.80 23.73
N ALA A 47 -4.46 -12.18 24.87
CA ALA A 47 -4.24 -10.74 24.96
C ALA A 47 -2.96 -10.30 24.22
N ALA A 48 -1.89 -11.11 24.24
CA ALA A 48 -0.69 -10.86 23.44
C ALA A 48 -0.91 -11.10 21.94
N LYS A 49 -1.74 -12.09 21.54
CA LYS A 49 -2.15 -12.29 20.14
C LYS A 49 -3.12 -11.21 19.66
N ALA A 50 -4.01 -10.70 20.52
CA ALA A 50 -4.89 -9.57 20.22
C ALA A 50 -4.11 -8.25 20.15
N LYS A 51 -3.12 -8.04 21.02
CA LYS A 51 -2.16 -6.92 20.94
C LYS A 51 -1.21 -7.07 19.74
N ALA A 52 -0.81 -8.28 19.36
CA ALA A 52 0.00 -8.54 18.16
C ALA A 52 -0.82 -8.42 16.87
N LYS A 53 -2.13 -8.71 16.91
CA LYS A 53 -3.09 -8.40 15.84
C LYS A 53 -3.28 -6.89 15.72
N ALA A 54 -3.55 -6.20 16.83
CA ALA A 54 -3.60 -4.73 16.91
C ALA A 54 -2.29 -4.03 16.48
N LYS A 55 -1.14 -4.70 16.58
CA LYS A 55 0.17 -4.21 16.09
C LYS A 55 0.42 -4.51 14.60
N ARG A 56 -0.32 -5.47 14.00
CA ARG A 56 -0.45 -5.64 12.54
C ARG A 56 -1.47 -4.66 11.93
N ASP A 57 -2.31 -4.04 12.77
CA ASP A 57 -3.41 -3.15 12.37
C ASP A 57 -3.01 -1.68 12.19
N ASN A 58 -1.71 -1.37 12.18
CA ASN A 58 -1.15 -0.02 12.01
C ASN A 58 -0.22 0.03 10.77
N VAL A 59 -0.79 -0.28 9.60
CA VAL A 59 -0.04 -0.31 8.33
C VAL A 59 -0.05 1.09 7.72
N VAL A 60 1.11 1.77 7.81
CA VAL A 60 1.37 3.02 7.10
C VAL A 60 1.12 2.84 5.60
N THR A 61 0.46 3.83 4.99
CA THR A 61 0.04 3.76 3.58
C THR A 61 0.28 5.09 2.85
N PRO A 62 0.77 5.09 1.60
CA PRO A 62 1.23 3.94 0.84
C PRO A 62 2.56 3.35 1.38
N GLY A 63 3.25 4.08 2.28
CA GLY A 63 4.59 3.71 2.74
C GLY A 63 5.61 3.72 1.61
N ASN A 64 6.63 2.86 1.70
CA ASN A 64 7.58 2.65 0.62
C ASN A 64 6.95 1.80 -0.48
N PHE A 65 6.89 2.31 -1.71
CA PHE A 65 6.26 1.58 -2.82
C PHE A 65 6.71 2.08 -4.19
N THR A 66 6.96 1.15 -5.10
CA THR A 66 7.10 1.42 -6.53
C THR A 66 6.12 0.53 -7.31
N GLY A 67 5.20 1.12 -8.06
CA GLY A 67 4.26 0.34 -8.86
C GLY A 67 3.02 1.07 -9.32
N TYR A 68 2.09 0.31 -9.91
CA TYR A 68 0.87 0.86 -10.49
C TYR A 68 -0.18 1.14 -9.40
N GLY A 69 -0.78 2.31 -9.51
CA GLY A 69 -1.97 2.70 -8.79
C GLY A 69 -3.07 3.18 -9.72
N PHE A 70 -4.26 3.32 -9.18
CA PHE A 70 -5.34 4.03 -9.85
C PHE A 70 -6.07 4.89 -8.83
N ASP A 71 -6.91 5.81 -9.28
CA ASP A 71 -7.87 6.46 -8.41
C ASP A 71 -9.21 6.59 -9.14
N GLN A 72 -10.27 6.68 -8.35
CA GLN A 72 -11.58 7.04 -8.84
C GLN A 72 -12.36 7.72 -7.72
N CYS A 73 -13.47 8.37 -8.06
CA CYS A 73 -14.23 9.13 -7.09
C CYS A 73 -14.75 8.26 -5.92
N LEU A 74 -15.61 7.29 -6.19
CA LEU A 74 -16.21 6.45 -5.15
C LEU A 74 -15.29 5.28 -4.81
N ALA A 75 -15.09 5.00 -3.52
CA ALA A 75 -14.44 3.76 -3.10
C ALA A 75 -15.17 2.54 -3.73
N PRO A 76 -14.47 1.65 -4.48
CA PRO A 76 -15.12 0.49 -5.09
C PRO A 76 -15.70 -0.46 -4.04
N LYS A 77 -16.81 -1.13 -4.37
CA LYS A 77 -17.33 -2.25 -3.55
C LYS A 77 -16.26 -3.32 -3.35
N GLN A 78 -16.31 -4.04 -2.21
CA GLN A 78 -15.33 -5.08 -1.89
C GLN A 78 -15.19 -6.14 -3.00
N SER A 79 -16.30 -6.58 -3.59
CA SER A 79 -16.27 -7.56 -4.70
C SER A 79 -15.52 -7.05 -5.94
N LYS A 80 -15.58 -5.74 -6.22
CA LYS A 80 -14.79 -5.14 -7.30
C LYS A 80 -13.30 -5.10 -6.94
N MET A 81 -12.96 -4.73 -5.71
CA MET A 81 -11.58 -4.72 -5.21
C MET A 81 -10.95 -6.11 -5.28
N ASP A 82 -11.68 -7.14 -4.85
CA ASP A 82 -11.21 -8.52 -4.86
C ASP A 82 -10.93 -9.01 -6.28
N ARG A 83 -11.86 -8.71 -7.20
CA ARG A 83 -11.68 -9.06 -8.60
C ARG A 83 -10.54 -8.28 -9.25
N TRP A 84 -10.41 -6.98 -8.97
CA TRP A 84 -9.32 -6.18 -9.52
C TRP A 84 -7.97 -6.57 -8.94
N LEU A 85 -7.92 -7.01 -7.68
CA LEU A 85 -6.69 -7.53 -7.10
C LEU A 85 -6.21 -8.76 -7.88
N GLU A 86 -7.07 -9.72 -8.19
CA GLU A 86 -6.68 -10.95 -8.91
C GLU A 86 -6.29 -10.75 -10.39
N TYR A 87 -6.73 -9.66 -11.04
CA TYR A 87 -6.65 -9.54 -12.51
C TYR A 87 -5.99 -8.27 -13.04
N SER A 88 -5.99 -7.16 -12.31
CA SER A 88 -5.41 -5.88 -12.76
C SER A 88 -3.93 -5.76 -12.39
N PRO A 89 -3.14 -4.88 -13.04
CA PRO A 89 -1.76 -4.62 -12.65
C PRO A 89 -1.63 -3.75 -11.38
N PHE A 90 -2.73 -3.17 -10.89
CA PHE A 90 -2.71 -2.20 -9.80
C PHE A 90 -2.57 -2.85 -8.43
N LEU A 91 -1.76 -2.20 -7.58
CA LEU A 91 -1.62 -2.52 -6.15
C LEU A 91 -1.74 -1.27 -5.26
N ALA A 92 -2.02 -0.10 -5.84
CA ALA A 92 -2.36 1.11 -5.12
C ALA A 92 -3.72 1.68 -5.58
N VAL A 93 -4.44 2.34 -4.68
CA VAL A 93 -5.74 2.97 -4.95
C VAL A 93 -5.90 4.31 -4.22
N GLY A 94 -6.27 5.35 -4.95
CA GLY A 94 -6.68 6.64 -4.39
C GLY A 94 -8.11 6.60 -3.88
N ILE A 95 -8.32 7.18 -2.69
CA ILE A 95 -9.61 7.26 -2.02
C ILE A 95 -9.85 8.67 -1.49
N TYR A 96 -10.97 9.29 -1.84
CA TYR A 96 -11.33 10.62 -1.34
C TYR A 96 -11.93 10.51 0.06
N ILE A 97 -11.19 10.97 1.07
CA ILE A 97 -11.56 10.82 2.49
C ILE A 97 -12.11 12.10 3.11
N SER A 98 -11.78 13.27 2.54
CA SER A 98 -12.06 14.58 3.13
C SER A 98 -12.12 15.70 2.06
N GLY A 99 -12.47 16.91 2.50
CA GLY A 99 -12.50 18.12 1.70
C GLY A 99 -13.85 18.38 1.03
N ASP A 100 -14.41 19.57 1.23
CA ASP A 100 -15.78 19.86 0.83
C ASP A 100 -15.95 19.94 -0.69
N SER A 101 -14.90 20.24 -1.46
CA SER A 101 -15.01 20.42 -2.91
C SER A 101 -15.02 19.11 -3.73
N ARG A 102 -14.88 17.94 -3.08
CA ARG A 102 -14.90 16.63 -3.76
C ARG A 102 -16.25 16.32 -4.41
N ALA A 103 -16.23 15.69 -5.59
CA ALA A 103 -17.47 15.26 -6.29
C ALA A 103 -18.27 14.22 -5.49
N CYS A 104 -17.54 13.25 -4.94
CA CYS A 104 -18.06 12.10 -4.20
C CYS A 104 -17.99 12.40 -2.70
N ARG A 105 -18.85 13.33 -2.25
CA ARG A 105 -18.98 13.65 -0.82
C ARG A 105 -19.47 12.45 -0.02
N ASP A 106 -20.45 11.74 -0.57
CA ASP A 106 -20.95 10.47 -0.07
C ASP A 106 -20.06 9.32 -0.55
N GLN A 107 -19.54 8.53 0.39
CA GLN A 107 -18.60 7.43 0.17
C GLN A 107 -19.14 6.14 0.79
N PRO A 108 -20.22 5.54 0.25
CA PRO A 108 -20.98 4.49 0.92
C PRO A 108 -20.21 3.19 1.18
N ASN A 109 -19.09 2.98 0.47
CA ASN A 109 -18.24 1.80 0.67
C ASN A 109 -17.00 2.10 1.54
N LEU A 110 -16.63 3.37 1.73
CA LEU A 110 -15.42 3.74 2.45
C LEU A 110 -15.67 3.70 3.94
N THR A 111 -15.29 2.59 4.56
CA THR A 111 -15.48 2.32 5.99
C THR A 111 -14.16 1.87 6.61
N PRO A 112 -14.02 1.88 7.95
CA PRO A 112 -12.84 1.31 8.61
C PRO A 112 -12.58 -0.14 8.21
N THR A 113 -13.63 -0.95 8.10
CA THR A 113 -13.55 -2.35 7.64
C THR A 113 -13.05 -2.45 6.19
N TRP A 114 -13.48 -1.56 5.30
CA TRP A 114 -12.99 -1.54 3.93
C TRP A 114 -11.49 -1.21 3.88
N VAL A 115 -11.05 -0.20 4.64
CA VAL A 115 -9.64 0.20 4.75
C VAL A 115 -8.78 -0.94 5.29
N SER A 116 -9.16 -1.53 6.43
CA SER A 116 -8.41 -2.63 7.03
C SER A 116 -8.36 -3.85 6.12
N THR A 117 -9.44 -4.14 5.39
CA THR A 117 -9.49 -5.25 4.41
C THR A 117 -8.52 -4.99 3.25
N GLN A 118 -8.46 -3.77 2.71
CA GLN A 118 -7.58 -3.46 1.59
C GLN A 118 -6.11 -3.55 2.01
N LEU A 119 -5.75 -2.97 3.15
CA LEU A 119 -4.39 -3.02 3.69
C LEU A 119 -3.96 -4.46 3.97
N ALA A 120 -4.85 -5.29 4.55
CA ALA A 120 -4.58 -6.71 4.80
C ALA A 120 -4.38 -7.52 3.52
N LYS A 121 -5.03 -7.11 2.41
CA LYS A 121 -4.86 -7.71 1.07
C LYS A 121 -3.66 -7.15 0.30
N GLY A 122 -2.88 -6.24 0.90
CA GLY A 122 -1.67 -5.68 0.34
C GLY A 122 -1.87 -4.45 -0.56
N TRP A 123 -3.10 -3.92 -0.66
CA TRP A 123 -3.32 -2.64 -1.35
C TRP A 123 -2.62 -1.49 -0.62
N ARG A 124 -2.03 -0.58 -1.39
CA ARG A 124 -1.57 0.73 -0.93
C ARG A 124 -2.70 1.74 -1.13
N LEU A 125 -3.00 2.53 -0.12
CA LEU A 125 -4.06 3.54 -0.18
C LEU A 125 -3.41 4.92 -0.34
N LEU A 126 -4.03 5.78 -1.15
CA LEU A 126 -3.70 7.19 -1.28
C LEU A 126 -4.91 7.99 -0.79
N PRO A 127 -4.96 8.39 0.49
CA PRO A 127 -6.05 9.18 1.04
C PRO A 127 -5.99 10.62 0.53
N ILE A 128 -7.03 11.05 -0.17
CA ILE A 128 -7.11 12.33 -0.88
C ILE A 128 -8.08 13.27 -0.16
N THR A 129 -7.67 14.52 -0.04
CA THR A 129 -8.48 15.65 0.43
C THR A 129 -8.67 16.64 -0.70
N LEU A 130 -9.90 16.86 -1.15
CA LEU A 130 -10.22 17.89 -2.15
C LEU A 130 -11.01 19.01 -1.46
N GLY A 131 -10.26 19.90 -0.80
CA GLY A 131 -10.78 21.04 -0.04
C GLY A 131 -10.81 22.34 -0.86
N PRO A 132 -10.68 23.52 -0.20
CA PRO A 132 -10.59 24.81 -0.87
C PRO A 132 -9.58 24.85 -2.01
N GLN A 133 -10.01 25.36 -3.15
CA GLN A 133 -9.20 25.41 -4.36
C GLN A 133 -8.67 26.82 -4.61
N ALA A 134 -7.61 26.91 -5.42
CA ALA A 134 -6.99 28.19 -5.72
C ALA A 134 -8.02 29.21 -6.25
N SER A 135 -7.96 30.45 -5.76
CA SER A 135 -8.95 31.51 -6.06
C SER A 135 -9.13 31.83 -7.54
N CYS A 136 -8.15 31.50 -8.38
CA CYS A 136 -8.20 31.71 -9.82
C CYS A 136 -8.62 30.47 -10.62
N GLN A 137 -9.10 29.40 -9.98
CA GLN A 137 -9.65 28.23 -10.65
C GLN A 137 -11.16 28.43 -10.86
N PRO A 138 -11.63 28.69 -12.10
CA PRO A 138 -13.04 29.04 -12.38
C PRO A 138 -14.06 27.95 -12.04
N ARG A 139 -13.63 26.71 -11.81
CA ARG A 139 -14.54 25.61 -11.41
C ARG A 139 -14.94 25.65 -9.93
N TYR A 140 -14.35 26.54 -9.14
CA TYR A 140 -14.62 26.64 -7.70
C TYR A 140 -15.10 28.04 -7.29
N PRO A 141 -16.03 28.13 -6.32
CA PRO A 141 -16.57 27.02 -5.52
C PRO A 141 -17.51 26.10 -6.30
N ARG A 142 -17.30 24.78 -6.17
CA ARG A 142 -17.99 23.78 -7.02
C ARG A 142 -19.49 23.74 -6.76
N TYR A 143 -19.88 23.91 -5.51
CA TYR A 143 -21.28 23.83 -5.05
C TYR A 143 -21.83 25.17 -4.57
N GLY A 144 -21.20 26.29 -4.98
CA GLY A 144 -21.60 27.65 -4.63
C GLY A 144 -21.27 28.09 -3.20
N THR A 145 -21.33 27.18 -2.22
CA THR A 145 -21.09 27.48 -0.79
C THR A 145 -19.69 27.11 -0.31
N ASP A 146 -18.91 26.39 -1.12
CA ASP A 146 -17.55 26.01 -0.74
C ASP A 146 -16.66 27.26 -0.66
N VAL A 147 -15.64 27.22 0.19
CA VAL A 147 -14.67 28.31 0.25
C VAL A 147 -13.53 28.06 -0.73
N THR A 148 -13.01 29.12 -1.34
CA THR A 148 -11.75 29.10 -2.10
C THR A 148 -10.60 29.54 -1.21
N ILE A 149 -9.37 29.27 -1.65
CA ILE A 149 -8.16 29.73 -0.96
C ILE A 149 -8.13 31.26 -0.98
N ASP A 150 -8.04 31.89 0.20
CA ASP A 150 -8.10 33.34 0.35
C ASP A 150 -6.85 34.02 -0.28
N PRO A 151 -7.01 34.81 -1.35
CA PRO A 151 -5.91 35.51 -2.00
C PRO A 151 -5.55 36.85 -1.33
N THR A 152 -6.09 37.14 -0.14
CA THR A 152 -5.84 38.38 0.58
C THR A 152 -4.47 38.34 1.24
N ARG A 153 -3.63 39.29 0.86
CA ARG A 153 -2.31 39.51 1.48
C ARG A 153 -2.47 40.44 2.67
N ALA A 154 -2.10 39.99 3.87
CA ALA A 154 -2.17 40.78 5.08
C ALA A 154 -1.23 41.99 5.00
N ALA A 155 -1.76 43.20 5.26
CA ALA A 155 -1.00 44.45 5.09
C ALA A 155 0.17 44.59 6.07
N ASN A 156 0.05 44.05 7.27
CA ASN A 156 1.04 44.16 8.35
C ASN A 156 2.22 43.18 8.23
N THR A 157 2.01 42.00 7.66
CA THR A 157 3.07 40.97 7.52
C THR A 157 3.51 40.79 6.07
N GLY A 158 2.70 41.23 5.09
CA GLY A 158 2.94 40.96 3.69
C GLY A 158 2.79 39.47 3.32
N THR A 159 2.06 38.68 4.11
CA THR A 159 1.88 37.23 3.91
C THR A 159 0.40 36.85 3.72
N TYR A 160 0.12 35.62 3.29
CA TYR A 160 -1.23 35.10 3.07
C TYR A 160 -1.70 34.26 4.28
N VAL A 161 -1.81 34.90 5.46
CA VAL A 161 -2.12 34.24 6.74
C VAL A 161 -3.44 33.47 6.71
N ASN A 162 -4.47 34.00 6.04
CA ASN A 162 -5.76 33.32 5.92
C ASN A 162 -5.64 32.03 5.11
N ALA A 163 -4.92 32.06 3.98
CA ALA A 163 -4.66 30.87 3.17
C ALA A 163 -3.87 29.82 3.95
N TYR A 164 -2.82 30.24 4.68
CA TYR A 164 -2.08 29.35 5.58
C TYR A 164 -2.99 28.68 6.61
N THR A 165 -3.84 29.46 7.28
CA THR A 165 -4.78 28.98 8.29
C THR A 165 -5.81 28.02 7.69
N GLN A 166 -6.29 28.28 6.47
CA GLN A 166 -7.14 27.33 5.74
C GLN A 166 -6.41 25.99 5.52
N GLY A 167 -5.12 26.00 5.16
CA GLY A 167 -4.31 24.79 5.00
C GLY A 167 -4.18 23.98 6.30
N VAL A 168 -3.90 24.66 7.42
CA VAL A 168 -3.87 24.05 8.76
C VAL A 168 -5.20 23.40 9.11
N ASN A 169 -6.32 24.10 8.85
CA ASN A 169 -7.66 23.59 9.14
C ASN A 169 -8.00 22.35 8.30
N GLU A 170 -7.65 22.34 7.01
CA GLU A 170 -7.87 21.16 6.17
C GLU A 170 -7.00 19.98 6.60
N ALA A 171 -5.76 20.21 7.04
CA ALA A 171 -4.91 19.14 7.59
C ALA A 171 -5.54 18.51 8.84
N ASN A 172 -6.06 19.33 9.76
CA ASN A 172 -6.78 18.85 10.95
C ASN A 172 -8.01 18.00 10.57
N LYS A 173 -8.83 18.49 9.62
CA LYS A 173 -10.00 17.73 9.13
C LYS A 173 -9.60 16.42 8.47
N SER A 174 -8.55 16.45 7.64
CA SER A 174 -8.06 15.27 6.92
C SER A 174 -7.52 14.20 7.86
N VAL A 175 -6.75 14.59 8.88
CA VAL A 175 -6.27 13.67 9.93
C VAL A 175 -7.44 13.11 10.74
N GLY A 176 -8.43 13.93 11.09
CA GLY A 176 -9.65 13.46 11.75
C GLY A 176 -10.40 12.39 10.92
N ALA A 177 -10.56 12.63 9.62
CA ALA A 177 -11.18 11.67 8.71
C ALA A 177 -10.34 10.39 8.53
N ALA A 178 -9.02 10.54 8.41
CA ALA A 178 -8.08 9.43 8.32
C ALA A 178 -8.13 8.55 9.58
N ALA A 179 -8.04 9.15 10.76
CA ALA A 179 -8.12 8.45 12.04
C ALA A 179 -9.47 7.72 12.20
N ALA A 180 -10.58 8.35 11.83
CA ALA A 180 -11.91 7.72 11.86
C ALA A 180 -12.02 6.49 10.95
N LEU A 181 -11.24 6.46 9.85
CA LEU A 181 -11.14 5.32 8.93
C LEU A 181 -10.09 4.28 9.34
N GLY A 182 -9.35 4.51 10.44
CA GLY A 182 -8.24 3.66 10.86
C GLY A 182 -6.95 3.86 10.05
N ILE A 183 -6.82 4.98 9.33
CA ILE A 183 -5.59 5.37 8.64
C ILE A 183 -4.69 6.09 9.63
N VAL A 184 -3.55 5.47 9.87
CA VAL A 184 -2.65 5.74 10.97
C VAL A 184 -1.58 6.79 10.65
N ALA A 185 -1.04 7.43 11.71
CA ALA A 185 0.11 8.33 11.62
C ALA A 185 1.30 7.65 10.89
N GLY A 186 2.10 8.45 10.20
CA GLY A 186 3.13 8.02 9.27
C GLY A 186 2.61 7.76 7.85
N SER A 187 1.29 7.63 7.65
CA SER A 187 0.67 7.55 6.32
C SER A 187 0.78 8.89 5.58
N THR A 188 0.81 8.84 4.25
CA THR A 188 0.77 10.05 3.41
C THR A 188 -0.68 10.49 3.21
N LEU A 189 -0.99 11.75 3.52
CA LEU A 189 -2.26 12.37 3.15
C LEU A 189 -2.04 13.34 1.99
N TRP A 190 -2.85 13.23 0.95
CA TRP A 190 -2.69 13.97 -0.30
C TRP A 190 -3.70 15.11 -0.38
N TYR A 191 -3.20 16.35 -0.45
CA TYR A 191 -4.05 17.47 -0.81
C TYR A 191 -4.20 17.54 -2.33
N ASP A 192 -5.43 17.49 -2.83
CA ASP A 192 -5.75 17.68 -4.23
C ASP A 192 -5.96 19.17 -4.51
N LEU A 193 -4.93 19.79 -5.12
CA LEU A 193 -4.99 21.15 -5.61
C LEU A 193 -5.02 21.16 -7.14
N GLU A 194 -6.21 21.34 -7.68
CA GLU A 194 -6.49 21.38 -9.12
C GLU A 194 -5.66 22.44 -9.84
N GLY A 195 -5.39 22.20 -11.12
CA GLY A 195 -4.50 23.06 -11.90
C GLY A 195 -5.02 24.50 -12.05
N PHE A 196 -4.28 25.48 -11.53
CA PHE A 196 -4.68 26.89 -11.52
C PHE A 196 -3.80 27.76 -12.42
N SER A 197 -4.16 29.04 -12.60
CA SER A 197 -3.39 29.99 -13.40
C SER A 197 -2.04 30.32 -12.75
N TYR A 198 -0.97 29.71 -13.25
CA TYR A 198 0.40 29.90 -12.76
C TYR A 198 0.89 31.37 -12.87
N GLY A 199 0.42 32.12 -13.87
CA GLY A 199 0.79 33.52 -14.08
C GLY A 199 0.12 34.50 -13.11
N ASN A 200 -0.92 34.09 -12.40
CA ASN A 200 -1.58 34.94 -11.41
C ASN A 200 -0.83 34.88 -10.07
N THR A 201 -0.03 35.91 -9.78
CA THR A 201 0.79 35.96 -8.56
C THR A 201 -0.02 35.85 -7.27
N LYS A 202 -1.15 36.56 -7.13
CA LYS A 202 -1.95 36.51 -5.89
C LYS A 202 -2.49 35.09 -5.65
N CYS A 203 -2.99 34.46 -6.72
CA CYS A 203 -3.50 33.09 -6.67
C CYS A 203 -2.39 32.07 -6.36
N ARG A 204 -1.24 32.18 -7.04
CA ARG A 204 -0.11 31.26 -6.85
C ARG A 204 0.48 31.35 -5.45
N GLU A 205 0.76 32.56 -4.95
CA GLU A 205 1.42 32.73 -3.65
C GLU A 205 0.47 32.39 -2.48
N SER A 206 -0.83 32.69 -2.59
CA SER A 206 -1.81 32.21 -1.60
C SER A 206 -1.94 30.69 -1.59
N ALA A 207 -1.96 30.03 -2.76
CA ALA A 207 -1.96 28.58 -2.85
C ALA A 207 -0.70 27.94 -2.23
N LEU A 208 0.49 28.52 -2.46
CA LEU A 208 1.73 28.07 -1.81
C LEU A 208 1.68 28.24 -0.29
N SER A 209 1.15 29.37 0.20
CA SER A 209 0.96 29.61 1.64
C SER A 209 -0.02 28.61 2.27
N PHE A 210 -1.11 28.28 1.56
CA PHE A 210 -2.05 27.23 1.95
C PHE A 210 -1.37 25.87 2.07
N LEU A 211 -0.62 25.45 1.05
CA LEU A 211 0.09 24.17 1.06
C LEU A 211 1.15 24.11 2.15
N SER A 212 1.81 25.24 2.47
CA SER A 212 2.74 25.32 3.59
C SER A 212 2.05 25.07 4.94
N GLY A 213 0.86 25.63 5.16
CA GLY A 213 0.07 25.37 6.37
C GLY A 213 -0.41 23.92 6.46
N TRP A 214 -0.86 23.36 5.34
CA TRP A 214 -1.19 21.94 5.22
C TRP A 214 -0.01 21.04 5.63
N THR A 215 1.16 21.26 5.04
CA THR A 215 2.34 20.44 5.30
C THR A 215 2.81 20.54 6.75
N GLN A 216 2.97 21.75 7.28
CA GLN A 216 3.44 21.95 8.66
C GLN A 216 2.50 21.29 9.66
N GLN A 217 1.19 21.39 9.44
CA GLN A 217 0.21 20.79 10.35
C GLN A 217 0.21 19.27 10.24
N LEU A 218 0.34 18.67 9.05
CA LEU A 218 0.48 17.23 8.93
C LEU A 218 1.72 16.70 9.65
N HIS A 219 2.86 17.39 9.53
CA HIS A 219 4.07 17.04 10.28
C HIS A 219 3.85 17.10 11.79
N ALA A 220 3.20 18.16 12.28
CA ALA A 220 2.87 18.29 13.71
C ALA A 220 1.93 17.18 14.21
N LEU A 221 1.08 16.63 13.34
CA LEU A 221 0.17 15.53 13.62
C LEU A 221 0.77 14.14 13.33
N GLY A 222 2.03 14.08 12.90
CA GLY A 222 2.75 12.83 12.64
C GLY A 222 2.41 12.14 11.32
N TYR A 223 1.85 12.85 10.32
CA TYR A 223 1.55 12.34 8.98
C TYR A 223 2.55 12.88 7.94
N VAL A 224 2.67 12.17 6.83
CA VAL A 224 3.49 12.60 5.67
C VAL A 224 2.63 13.47 4.75
N SER A 225 3.18 14.60 4.30
CA SER A 225 2.47 15.54 3.43
C SER A 225 2.66 15.18 1.96
N GLY A 226 1.55 14.84 1.29
CA GLY A 226 1.46 14.70 -0.15
C GLY A 226 0.67 15.85 -0.78
N VAL A 227 1.03 16.25 -2.02
CA VAL A 227 0.25 17.22 -2.81
C VAL A 227 0.05 16.70 -4.23
N TYR A 228 -1.20 16.67 -4.69
CA TYR A 228 -1.56 16.49 -6.09
C TYR A 228 -1.75 17.85 -6.77
N SER A 229 -1.21 18.00 -7.99
CA SER A 229 -1.52 19.14 -8.87
C SER A 229 -1.03 18.90 -10.31
N SER A 230 -1.48 19.74 -11.25
CA SER A 230 -1.05 19.67 -12.65
C SER A 230 0.40 20.13 -12.83
N ALA A 231 1.13 19.40 -13.69
CA ALA A 231 2.55 19.64 -14.00
C ALA A 231 2.83 21.12 -14.33
N GLY A 232 2.00 21.75 -15.16
CA GLY A 232 2.19 23.13 -15.62
C GLY A 232 1.73 24.22 -14.65
N SER A 233 1.25 23.86 -13.45
CA SER A 233 0.61 24.76 -12.50
C SER A 233 1.22 24.65 -11.10
N GLY A 234 0.56 23.95 -10.16
CA GLY A 234 1.01 23.80 -8.78
C GLY A 234 2.37 23.10 -8.68
N MET A 235 2.62 22.07 -9.49
CA MET A 235 3.93 21.38 -9.48
C MET A 235 5.06 22.29 -9.95
N LYS A 236 4.81 23.09 -10.99
CA LYS A 236 5.75 24.11 -11.46
C LYS A 236 6.00 25.19 -10.38
N ALA A 237 4.95 25.64 -9.71
CA ALA A 237 5.08 26.63 -8.63
C ALA A 237 5.88 26.08 -7.44
N LEU A 238 5.62 24.84 -7.01
CA LEU A 238 6.35 24.17 -5.94
C LEU A 238 7.84 23.99 -6.28
N ASP A 239 8.15 23.52 -7.49
CA ASP A 239 9.55 23.35 -7.92
C ASP A 239 10.30 24.68 -8.09
N GLU A 240 9.62 25.72 -8.55
CA GLU A 240 10.20 27.05 -8.65
C GLU A 240 10.60 27.59 -7.28
N VAL A 241 9.71 27.54 -6.27
CA VAL A 241 10.02 28.05 -4.93
C VAL A 241 11.01 27.18 -4.17
N ARG A 242 11.02 25.86 -4.42
CA ARG A 242 12.06 24.95 -3.90
C ARG A 242 13.47 25.43 -4.22
N VAL A 243 13.68 25.99 -5.42
CA VAL A 243 15.00 26.44 -5.87
C VAL A 243 15.21 27.93 -5.60
N SER A 244 14.23 28.77 -5.93
CA SER A 244 14.39 30.23 -5.86
C SER A 244 14.19 30.81 -4.47
N ARG A 245 13.39 30.14 -3.62
CA ARG A 245 12.93 30.65 -2.31
C ARG A 245 12.78 29.51 -1.28
N PRO A 246 13.82 28.70 -1.02
CA PRO A 246 13.72 27.43 -0.28
C PRO A 246 13.24 27.58 1.18
N THR A 247 13.34 28.76 1.77
CA THR A 247 12.92 29.04 3.15
C THR A 247 11.58 29.76 3.25
N ALA A 248 10.98 30.16 2.12
CA ALA A 248 9.75 30.95 2.12
C ALA A 248 8.49 30.11 2.41
N TYR A 249 8.53 28.82 2.08
CA TYR A 249 7.42 27.89 2.22
C TYR A 249 7.92 26.56 2.74
N THR A 250 7.13 25.91 3.60
CA THR A 250 7.33 24.48 3.87
C THR A 250 6.73 23.69 2.72
N LEU A 251 7.54 22.84 2.11
CA LEU A 251 7.19 22.07 0.93
C LEU A 251 6.73 20.65 1.32
N PRO A 252 5.82 20.02 0.56
CA PRO A 252 5.36 18.68 0.85
C PRO A 252 6.50 17.66 0.77
N ASP A 253 6.38 16.53 1.46
CA ASP A 253 7.36 15.45 1.41
C ASP A 253 7.27 14.65 0.10
N GLN A 254 6.07 14.57 -0.47
CA GLN A 254 5.78 13.82 -1.70
C GLN A 254 4.87 14.62 -2.63
N ILE A 255 5.03 14.40 -3.94
CA ILE A 255 4.21 15.04 -4.96
C ILE A 255 3.49 14.03 -5.83
N TRP A 256 2.29 14.37 -6.28
CA TRP A 256 1.49 13.61 -7.22
C TRP A 256 1.18 14.47 -8.44
N VAL A 257 1.91 14.22 -9.51
CA VAL A 257 1.91 15.07 -10.70
C VAL A 257 0.82 14.62 -11.66
N ALA A 258 -0.12 15.49 -11.99
CA ALA A 258 -1.03 15.27 -13.11
C ALA A 258 -0.29 15.58 -14.43
N ARG A 259 0.09 14.52 -15.16
CA ARG A 259 0.76 14.59 -16.45
C ARG A 259 0.33 13.42 -17.33
N TRP A 260 -0.70 13.65 -18.14
CA TRP A 260 -1.30 12.62 -18.99
C TRP A 260 -0.50 12.38 -20.28
N ASP A 261 0.69 11.80 -20.15
CA ASP A 261 1.57 11.43 -21.26
C ASP A 261 1.49 9.95 -21.66
N GLY A 262 0.65 9.16 -20.98
CA GLY A 262 0.50 7.73 -21.22
C GLY A 262 1.68 6.88 -20.72
N LEU A 263 2.72 7.49 -20.12
CA LEU A 263 3.92 6.79 -19.70
C LEU A 263 3.86 6.46 -18.20
N ALA A 264 3.80 5.17 -17.88
CA ALA A 264 3.80 4.66 -16.52
C ALA A 264 5.18 4.75 -15.85
N ASN A 265 5.57 5.97 -15.47
CA ASN A 265 6.77 6.30 -14.72
C ASN A 265 6.52 7.59 -13.91
N THR A 266 7.51 8.07 -13.16
CA THR A 266 7.43 9.33 -12.41
C THR A 266 8.22 10.48 -13.04
N SER A 267 8.64 10.31 -14.30
CA SER A 267 9.36 11.34 -15.05
C SER A 267 8.40 12.44 -15.51
N VAL A 268 8.86 13.68 -15.39
CA VAL A 268 8.14 14.89 -15.81
C VAL A 268 9.07 15.70 -16.70
N ASN A 269 8.52 16.35 -17.72
CA ASN A 269 9.31 17.20 -18.61
C ASN A 269 10.00 18.33 -17.80
N PRO A 270 11.32 18.55 -17.96
CA PRO A 270 12.07 19.59 -17.25
C PRO A 270 11.52 21.02 -17.39
N THR A 271 10.75 21.32 -18.43
CA THR A 271 10.06 22.61 -18.60
C THR A 271 9.03 22.88 -17.50
N TYR A 272 8.50 21.83 -16.87
CA TYR A 272 7.54 21.94 -15.77
C TYR A 272 8.19 21.79 -14.41
N MET A 273 9.11 20.83 -14.25
CA MET A 273 9.74 20.52 -12.98
C MET A 273 11.11 19.90 -13.22
N ARG A 274 12.11 20.36 -12.47
CA ARG A 274 13.48 19.82 -12.56
C ARG A 274 13.52 18.35 -12.11
N SER A 275 14.42 17.58 -12.73
CA SER A 275 14.50 16.13 -12.52
C SER A 275 14.96 15.72 -11.12
N ASP A 276 15.63 16.61 -10.39
CA ASP A 276 16.09 16.41 -9.01
C ASP A 276 14.98 16.59 -7.96
N GLY A 277 13.96 17.39 -8.25
CA GLY A 277 12.91 17.75 -7.28
C GLY A 277 12.07 16.54 -6.85
N TRP A 278 12.04 16.20 -5.56
CA TRP A 278 11.33 15.01 -5.05
C TRP A 278 11.73 13.70 -5.74
N ALA A 279 12.99 13.53 -6.15
CA ALA A 279 13.43 12.23 -6.67
C ALA A 279 13.09 11.11 -5.65
N LYS A 280 12.44 10.02 -6.12
CA LYS A 280 11.91 8.90 -5.30
C LYS A 280 10.81 9.28 -4.29
N ALA A 281 10.16 10.43 -4.47
CA ALA A 281 9.03 10.89 -3.67
C ALA A 281 7.89 11.37 -4.58
N ARG A 282 7.62 10.62 -5.66
CA ARG A 282 6.66 11.02 -6.69
C ARG A 282 5.59 9.97 -6.95
N VAL A 283 4.41 10.47 -7.24
CA VAL A 283 3.35 9.78 -7.95
C VAL A 283 3.09 10.55 -9.24
N LYS A 284 2.74 9.86 -10.33
CA LYS A 284 2.32 10.51 -11.57
C LYS A 284 1.01 9.93 -12.03
N GLN A 285 -0.01 10.76 -12.15
CA GLN A 285 -1.22 10.42 -12.88
C GLN A 285 -0.91 10.56 -14.36
N TYR A 286 -0.73 9.42 -15.04
CA TYR A 286 -0.25 9.37 -16.42
C TYR A 286 -1.37 9.21 -17.46
N GLN A 287 -2.61 8.99 -17.01
CA GLN A 287 -3.80 8.95 -17.85
C GLN A 287 -5.03 9.31 -17.01
N GLY A 288 -5.83 10.27 -17.48
CA GLY A 288 -7.10 10.67 -16.85
C GLY A 288 -8.26 9.73 -17.22
N GLY A 289 -9.47 10.10 -16.79
CA GLY A 289 -10.63 9.24 -16.70
C GLY A 289 -10.91 8.39 -17.94
N HIS A 290 -10.90 7.07 -17.75
CA HIS A 290 -11.27 6.09 -18.75
C HIS A 290 -11.75 4.79 -18.10
N TYR A 291 -12.55 4.02 -18.84
CA TYR A 291 -12.97 2.70 -18.37
C TYR A 291 -11.90 1.65 -18.60
N GLU A 292 -11.59 0.90 -17.55
CA GLU A 292 -10.84 -0.36 -17.65
C GLU A 292 -11.70 -1.52 -17.18
N THR A 293 -11.46 -2.71 -17.76
CA THR A 293 -12.15 -3.94 -17.39
C THR A 293 -11.12 -5.00 -17.02
N TRP A 294 -11.13 -5.41 -15.75
CA TRP A 294 -10.25 -6.46 -15.23
C TRP A 294 -11.07 -7.55 -14.60
N GLY A 295 -10.85 -8.79 -15.05
CA GLY A 295 -11.65 -9.93 -14.61
C GLY A 295 -13.16 -9.73 -14.85
N ASN A 296 -13.56 -9.15 -15.99
CA ASN A 296 -14.96 -8.84 -16.31
C ASN A 296 -15.63 -7.80 -15.39
N VAL A 297 -14.86 -7.06 -14.59
CA VAL A 297 -15.36 -5.95 -13.76
C VAL A 297 -14.86 -4.63 -14.32
N ARG A 298 -15.80 -3.76 -14.70
CA ARG A 298 -15.52 -2.43 -15.26
C ARG A 298 -15.52 -1.34 -14.18
N ILE A 299 -14.51 -0.46 -14.22
CA ILE A 299 -14.38 0.73 -13.36
C ILE A 299 -13.85 1.88 -14.22
N ASN A 300 -14.37 3.10 -14.01
CA ASN A 300 -13.80 4.32 -14.59
C ASN A 300 -12.68 4.81 -13.65
N ILE A 301 -11.47 4.94 -14.15
CA ILE A 301 -10.30 5.26 -13.33
C ILE A 301 -9.39 6.28 -13.99
N ASP A 302 -8.58 6.92 -13.16
CA ASP A 302 -7.33 7.54 -13.56
C ASP A 302 -6.18 6.57 -13.24
N ARG A 303 -5.15 6.53 -14.10
CA ARG A 303 -3.98 5.67 -13.89
C ARG A 303 -2.82 6.42 -13.27
N ASN A 304 -2.20 5.79 -12.28
CA ASN A 304 -1.09 6.32 -11.52
C ASN A 304 0.11 5.39 -11.53
N PHE A 305 1.31 5.97 -11.48
CA PHE A 305 2.54 5.23 -11.18
C PHE A 305 3.22 5.89 -9.98
N LEU A 306 3.57 5.08 -9.00
CA LEU A 306 4.16 5.50 -7.73
C LEU A 306 5.64 5.12 -7.73
N ASP A 307 6.47 6.02 -7.21
CA ASP A 307 7.83 5.76 -6.78
C ASP A 307 8.11 6.64 -5.55
N VAL A 308 7.78 6.09 -4.37
CA VAL A 308 7.77 6.81 -3.10
C VAL A 308 8.62 6.09 -2.04
N GLY A 309 9.35 6.89 -1.27
CA GLY A 309 10.22 6.42 -0.20
C GLY A 309 11.40 5.61 -0.75
N THR A 310 11.67 4.44 -0.17
CA THR A 310 12.70 3.52 -0.70
C THR A 310 12.22 2.65 -1.86
N GLY A 311 10.97 2.83 -2.31
CA GLY A 311 10.32 1.95 -3.27
C GLY A 311 10.02 0.57 -2.71
N SER A 312 9.63 -0.35 -3.58
CA SER A 312 9.35 -1.74 -3.19
C SER A 312 10.65 -2.50 -2.88
N VAL A 313 10.86 -2.83 -1.61
CA VAL A 313 12.06 -3.54 -1.12
C VAL A 313 11.66 -4.83 -0.42
N ALA A 314 12.37 -5.91 -0.69
CA ALA A 314 12.15 -7.19 -0.03
C ALA A 314 13.18 -7.41 1.08
N VAL A 315 12.70 -7.73 2.29
CA VAL A 315 13.56 -8.11 3.43
C VAL A 315 14.41 -9.33 3.08
N PRO A 316 15.71 -9.38 3.43
CA PRO A 316 16.54 -10.57 3.19
C PRO A 316 15.90 -11.83 3.76
N GLU A 317 16.11 -12.97 3.10
CA GLU A 317 15.70 -14.28 3.61
C GLU A 317 16.93 -15.15 3.86
N THR A 318 16.81 -16.10 4.78
CA THR A 318 17.84 -17.07 5.12
C THR A 318 17.19 -18.43 5.23
N HIS A 319 17.84 -19.45 4.70
CA HIS A 319 17.38 -20.83 4.68
C HIS A 319 18.41 -21.71 5.37
N CYS A 320 17.96 -22.56 6.29
CA CYS A 320 18.78 -23.55 7.01
C CYS A 320 20.19 -23.08 7.42
N GLY A 321 20.30 -21.92 8.09
CA GLY A 321 21.60 -21.41 8.55
C GLY A 321 22.49 -20.79 7.45
N GLY A 322 21.91 -20.37 6.32
CA GLY A 322 22.62 -19.65 5.25
C GLY A 322 22.80 -20.43 3.95
N ILE A 323 22.14 -21.58 3.82
CA ILE A 323 22.19 -22.40 2.60
C ILE A 323 21.58 -21.61 1.43
N PRO A 324 22.33 -21.38 0.33
CA PRO A 324 21.80 -20.70 -0.83
C PRO A 324 20.75 -21.57 -1.54
N VAL A 325 19.54 -21.04 -1.73
CA VAL A 325 18.47 -21.71 -2.48
C VAL A 325 18.17 -21.05 -3.83
N ALA A 326 18.80 -19.91 -4.13
CA ALA A 326 18.62 -19.16 -5.37
C ALA A 326 19.73 -19.48 -6.37
N PHE A 327 19.42 -20.28 -7.40
CA PHE A 327 20.38 -20.66 -8.44
C PHE A 327 20.04 -20.06 -9.80
N SER A 328 21.04 -19.99 -10.69
CA SER A 328 20.85 -19.63 -12.10
C SER A 328 20.00 -20.66 -12.85
N SER A 329 20.00 -21.92 -12.43
CA SER A 329 19.18 -23.01 -12.99
C SER A 329 18.91 -24.11 -11.97
N TYR A 330 17.78 -24.80 -12.13
CA TYR A 330 17.35 -25.95 -11.34
C TYR A 330 17.31 -27.21 -12.22
N PRO A 331 18.44 -27.90 -12.43
CA PRO A 331 18.53 -29.11 -13.24
C PRO A 331 18.01 -30.32 -12.47
N THR A 332 17.85 -31.44 -13.19
CA THR A 332 17.61 -32.73 -12.55
C THR A 332 18.77 -33.11 -11.63
N LEU A 333 18.46 -33.55 -10.41
CA LEU A 333 19.42 -34.17 -9.50
C LEU A 333 19.18 -35.67 -9.48
N LEU A 334 20.24 -36.45 -9.42
CA LEU A 334 20.23 -37.92 -9.38
C LEU A 334 20.96 -38.43 -8.14
N ALA A 335 20.49 -39.56 -7.60
CA ALA A 335 21.21 -40.34 -6.61
C ALA A 335 22.50 -40.92 -7.20
N ALA A 336 23.55 -41.08 -6.37
CA ALA A 336 24.86 -41.53 -6.83
C ALA A 336 24.85 -42.91 -7.52
N SER A 337 23.89 -43.76 -7.15
CA SER A 337 23.65 -45.07 -7.78
C SER A 337 23.33 -44.99 -9.28
N SER A 338 23.08 -43.81 -9.84
CA SER A 338 22.87 -43.59 -11.28
C SER A 338 24.17 -43.38 -12.08
N GLY A 339 25.35 -43.56 -11.47
CA GLY A 339 26.66 -43.36 -12.13
C GLY A 339 27.01 -41.89 -12.45
N ARG A 340 26.25 -40.92 -11.91
CA ARG A 340 26.45 -39.47 -12.08
C ARG A 340 26.23 -38.75 -10.76
N THR A 341 27.17 -37.89 -10.38
CA THR A 341 27.09 -37.12 -9.13
C THR A 341 26.43 -35.75 -9.35
N SER A 342 25.38 -35.46 -8.60
CA SER A 342 24.71 -34.16 -8.59
C SER A 342 25.56 -33.07 -7.95
N ASN A 343 25.32 -31.80 -8.31
CA ASN A 343 26.02 -30.68 -7.67
C ASN A 343 25.68 -30.61 -6.16
N PRO A 344 26.67 -30.72 -5.24
CA PRO A 344 26.39 -30.80 -3.81
C PRO A 344 25.62 -29.59 -3.25
N ARG A 345 25.89 -28.38 -3.75
CA ARG A 345 25.16 -27.17 -3.30
C ARG A 345 23.68 -27.21 -3.65
N LYS A 346 23.32 -27.83 -4.78
CA LYS A 346 21.91 -27.99 -5.17
C LYS A 346 21.23 -29.12 -4.39
N VAL A 347 21.98 -30.16 -4.02
CA VAL A 347 21.50 -31.19 -3.10
C VAL A 347 21.26 -30.60 -1.70
N GLN A 348 22.16 -29.76 -1.19
CA GLN A 348 21.96 -29.02 0.06
C GLN A 348 20.71 -28.15 0.03
N ALA A 349 20.47 -27.45 -1.08
CA ALA A 349 19.25 -26.67 -1.24
C ALA A 349 17.98 -27.55 -1.26
N LEU A 350 18.04 -28.73 -1.90
CA LEU A 350 16.93 -29.69 -1.88
C LEU A 350 16.67 -30.21 -0.45
N GLN A 351 17.71 -30.65 0.25
CA GLN A 351 17.65 -31.10 1.64
C GLN A 351 17.05 -30.01 2.53
N CYS A 352 17.58 -28.78 2.42
CA CYS A 352 17.11 -27.63 3.19
C CYS A 352 15.62 -27.34 2.94
N LEU A 353 15.20 -27.24 1.67
CA LEU A 353 13.82 -26.92 1.33
C LEU A 353 12.86 -28.05 1.74
N LEU A 354 13.23 -29.32 1.60
CA LEU A 354 12.41 -30.45 2.09
C LEU A 354 12.34 -30.48 3.61
N GLN A 355 13.41 -30.11 4.31
CA GLN A 355 13.41 -29.98 5.76
C GLN A 355 12.49 -28.84 6.23
N GLU A 356 12.48 -27.70 5.53
CA GLU A 356 11.53 -26.60 5.77
C GLU A 356 10.07 -27.02 5.50
N GLN A 357 9.83 -28.01 4.63
CA GLN A 357 8.52 -28.62 4.44
C GLN A 357 8.20 -29.74 5.45
N GLY A 358 9.14 -30.12 6.31
CA GLY A 358 8.99 -31.20 7.28
C GLY A 358 9.01 -32.61 6.68
N THR A 359 9.45 -32.77 5.42
CA THR A 359 9.53 -34.08 4.74
C THR A 359 10.92 -34.70 4.79
N TYR A 360 11.92 -33.96 5.27
CA TYR A 360 13.30 -34.44 5.43
C TYR A 360 13.84 -34.08 6.82
N ALA A 361 14.40 -35.08 7.53
CA ALA A 361 14.97 -34.91 8.87
C ALA A 361 16.48 -35.24 8.93
N GLY A 362 17.11 -35.51 7.78
CA GLY A 362 18.53 -35.83 7.69
C GLY A 362 19.44 -34.59 7.66
N PRO A 363 20.77 -34.80 7.58
CA PRO A 363 21.75 -33.71 7.51
C PRO A 363 21.71 -32.96 6.17
N ILE A 364 22.06 -31.67 6.18
CA ILE A 364 22.25 -30.85 4.95
C ILE A 364 23.72 -30.94 4.51
N ASP A 365 24.12 -32.11 4.06
CA ASP A 365 25.52 -32.46 3.71
C ASP A 365 25.81 -32.40 2.20
N GLY A 366 24.79 -32.21 1.36
CA GLY A 366 24.92 -32.21 -0.09
C GLY A 366 25.04 -33.60 -0.72
N VAL A 367 24.76 -34.65 0.05
CA VAL A 367 24.78 -36.04 -0.39
C VAL A 367 23.35 -36.50 -0.71
N PHE A 368 23.16 -37.06 -1.91
CA PHE A 368 21.89 -37.64 -2.29
C PHE A 368 21.76 -39.07 -1.72
N SER A 369 21.60 -39.15 -0.40
CA SER A 369 21.55 -40.38 0.40
C SER A 369 20.20 -41.10 0.30
N ASP A 370 20.13 -42.34 0.78
CA ASP A 370 18.88 -43.12 0.85
C ASP A 370 17.80 -42.42 1.68
N GLY A 371 18.20 -41.73 2.76
CA GLY A 371 17.28 -40.90 3.55
C GLY A 371 16.71 -39.73 2.73
N LEU A 372 17.52 -39.13 1.83
CA LEU A 372 17.00 -38.11 0.90
C LEU A 372 16.10 -38.74 -0.16
N VAL A 373 16.40 -39.94 -0.66
CA VAL A 373 15.54 -40.68 -1.60
C VAL A 373 14.16 -40.93 -1.00
N GLN A 374 14.08 -41.31 0.29
CA GLN A 374 12.80 -41.48 0.98
C GLN A 374 11.99 -40.18 1.02
N ALA A 375 12.62 -39.05 1.36
CA ALA A 375 11.97 -37.74 1.35
C ALA A 375 11.55 -37.29 -0.06
N VAL A 376 12.36 -37.59 -1.07
CA VAL A 376 12.05 -37.33 -2.49
C VAL A 376 10.79 -38.11 -2.92
N ASN A 377 10.74 -39.40 -2.63
CA ASN A 377 9.58 -40.25 -2.95
C ASN A 377 8.32 -39.77 -2.21
N ALA A 378 8.47 -39.41 -0.93
CA ALA A 378 7.38 -38.88 -0.09
C ALA A 378 6.84 -37.54 -0.61
N TRP A 379 7.69 -36.71 -1.23
CA TRP A 379 7.24 -35.49 -1.89
C TRP A 379 6.56 -35.77 -3.23
N GLN A 380 7.13 -36.67 -4.06
CA GLN A 380 6.67 -36.91 -5.42
C GLN A 380 5.25 -37.46 -5.50
N GLY A 381 4.89 -38.41 -4.64
CA GLY A 381 3.58 -39.07 -4.67
C GLY A 381 2.39 -38.10 -4.59
N PRO A 382 2.26 -37.31 -3.50
CA PRO A 382 1.16 -36.36 -3.34
C PRO A 382 1.12 -35.25 -4.41
N HIS A 383 2.24 -34.97 -5.07
CA HIS A 383 2.34 -33.94 -6.11
C HIS A 383 2.12 -34.47 -7.54
N ASN A 384 1.67 -35.74 -7.69
CA ASN A 384 1.47 -36.41 -8.97
C ASN A 384 2.72 -36.41 -9.86
N LEU A 385 3.89 -36.50 -9.24
CA LEU A 385 5.17 -36.65 -9.93
C LEU A 385 5.54 -38.13 -10.00
N ALA A 386 6.30 -38.52 -11.03
CA ALA A 386 6.87 -39.86 -11.10
C ALA A 386 7.75 -40.11 -9.86
N VAL A 387 7.44 -41.17 -9.11
CA VAL A 387 8.19 -41.58 -7.92
C VAL A 387 9.47 -42.28 -8.34
N GLN A 388 10.63 -41.66 -8.09
CA GLN A 388 11.93 -42.14 -8.53
C GLN A 388 13.06 -41.49 -7.71
N PRO A 389 14.25 -42.12 -7.60
CA PRO A 389 15.42 -41.58 -6.90
C PRO A 389 16.13 -40.46 -7.70
N ALA A 390 15.33 -39.55 -8.26
CA ALA A 390 15.76 -38.41 -9.05
C ALA A 390 14.83 -37.22 -8.76
N TRP A 391 15.41 -36.04 -8.70
CA TRP A 391 14.69 -34.79 -8.47
C TRP A 391 14.59 -34.00 -9.78
N SER A 392 13.43 -34.03 -10.43
CA SER A 392 13.22 -33.43 -11.74
C SER A 392 13.03 -31.90 -11.70
N ARG A 393 12.87 -31.27 -12.87
CA ARG A 393 12.54 -29.83 -12.95
C ARG A 393 11.12 -29.54 -12.48
N GLU A 394 10.19 -30.46 -12.72
CA GLU A 394 8.82 -30.42 -12.23
C GLU A 394 8.81 -30.54 -10.71
N ALA A 395 9.62 -31.45 -10.14
CA ALA A 395 9.80 -31.55 -8.70
C ALA A 395 10.34 -30.25 -8.08
N TRP A 396 11.37 -29.65 -8.69
CA TRP A 396 11.82 -28.31 -8.32
C TRP A 396 10.70 -27.28 -8.36
N LEU A 397 9.87 -27.28 -9.40
CA LEU A 397 8.79 -26.32 -9.55
C LEU A 397 7.76 -26.44 -8.42
N THR A 398 7.33 -27.66 -8.08
CA THR A 398 6.38 -27.90 -6.98
C THR A 398 6.96 -27.45 -5.63
N LEU A 399 8.21 -27.81 -5.31
CA LEU A 399 8.86 -27.44 -4.05
C LEU A 399 9.15 -25.94 -3.96
N LEU A 400 9.68 -25.35 -5.03
CA LEU A 400 9.96 -23.90 -5.09
C LEU A 400 8.69 -23.05 -5.13
N SER A 401 7.51 -23.64 -5.30
CA SER A 401 6.22 -22.93 -5.23
C SER A 401 5.33 -23.43 -4.09
N ALA A 402 5.84 -24.25 -3.17
CA ALA A 402 5.10 -24.71 -2.01
C ALA A 402 4.78 -23.56 -1.04
N GLY A 403 3.67 -23.66 -0.30
CA GLY A 403 3.24 -22.64 0.68
C GLY A 403 2.12 -21.72 0.20
N SER A 404 2.02 -20.53 0.80
CA SER A 404 0.93 -19.57 0.55
C SER A 404 0.84 -19.14 -0.91
N THR A 405 -0.31 -18.65 -1.36
CA THR A 405 -0.52 -18.24 -2.77
C THR A 405 -1.10 -16.83 -2.87
N PRO A 406 -0.41 -15.80 -2.32
CA PRO A 406 -0.90 -14.44 -2.39
C PRO A 406 -0.92 -13.96 -3.84
N VAL A 407 -1.79 -13.01 -4.15
CA VAL A 407 -1.75 -12.35 -5.45
C VAL A 407 -0.49 -11.49 -5.53
N LEU A 408 0.43 -11.81 -6.44
CA LEU A 408 1.64 -11.03 -6.67
C LEU A 408 1.63 -10.40 -8.05
N LYS A 409 2.08 -9.16 -8.13
CA LYS A 409 2.13 -8.35 -9.34
C LYS A 409 3.19 -7.26 -9.21
N PHE A 410 3.39 -6.47 -10.26
CA PHE A 410 4.35 -5.37 -10.25
C PHE A 410 4.26 -4.51 -8.97
N GLY A 411 5.40 -4.32 -8.30
CA GLY A 411 5.50 -3.59 -7.03
C GLY A 411 5.31 -4.45 -5.77
N SER A 412 4.87 -5.70 -5.90
CA SER A 412 4.89 -6.65 -4.77
C SER A 412 6.33 -6.92 -4.34
N ALA A 413 6.57 -7.09 -3.04
CA ALA A 413 7.88 -7.43 -2.52
C ALA A 413 7.79 -8.38 -1.31
N GLY A 414 8.68 -9.36 -1.23
CA GLY A 414 8.70 -10.32 -0.12
C GLY A 414 9.27 -11.69 -0.49
N VAL A 415 9.21 -12.60 0.48
CA VAL A 415 9.69 -13.99 0.35
C VAL A 415 8.88 -14.76 -0.70
N GLU A 416 7.59 -14.45 -0.84
CA GLU A 416 6.69 -15.05 -1.81
C GLU A 416 7.03 -14.66 -3.24
N VAL A 417 7.53 -13.43 -3.44
CA VAL A 417 8.05 -12.99 -4.74
C VAL A 417 9.34 -13.74 -5.07
N ARG A 418 10.27 -13.93 -4.10
CA ARG A 418 11.48 -14.73 -4.36
C ARG A 418 11.14 -16.16 -4.71
N ARG A 419 10.17 -16.74 -4.00
CA ARG A 419 9.63 -18.07 -4.27
C ARG A 419 9.08 -18.17 -5.70
N LEU A 420 8.23 -17.23 -6.11
CA LEU A 420 7.74 -17.12 -7.49
C LEU A 420 8.90 -17.01 -8.50
N GLN A 421 9.87 -16.13 -8.24
CA GLN A 421 11.02 -15.93 -9.13
C GLN A 421 11.87 -17.21 -9.26
N ARG A 422 12.12 -17.94 -8.18
CA ARG A 422 12.81 -19.23 -8.23
C ARG A 422 12.01 -20.27 -9.01
N ALA A 423 10.70 -20.37 -8.77
CA ALA A 423 9.80 -21.27 -9.48
C ALA A 423 9.79 -20.98 -10.99
N LEU A 424 9.62 -19.72 -11.41
CA LEU A 424 9.65 -19.33 -12.83
C LEU A 424 10.99 -19.65 -13.51
N LYS A 425 12.11 -19.58 -12.80
CA LYS A 425 13.42 -19.97 -13.38
C LYS A 425 13.47 -21.45 -13.78
N SER A 426 12.66 -22.34 -13.19
CA SER A 426 12.62 -23.75 -13.61
C SER A 426 11.80 -23.97 -14.88
N THR A 427 10.96 -23.01 -15.29
CA THR A 427 10.02 -23.14 -16.41
C THR A 427 10.45 -22.37 -17.67
N ILE A 428 11.04 -21.18 -17.54
CA ILE A 428 11.33 -20.30 -18.69
C ILE A 428 12.61 -20.67 -19.47
N SER A 429 12.75 -20.09 -20.68
CA SER A 429 13.90 -20.27 -21.59
C SER A 429 15.22 -19.81 -20.94
N SER A 430 16.35 -20.24 -21.49
CA SER A 430 17.69 -19.93 -20.97
C SER A 430 17.97 -18.43 -20.85
N ASP A 431 17.57 -17.62 -21.83
CA ASP A 431 17.89 -16.19 -21.85
C ASP A 431 16.99 -15.41 -20.89
N ALA A 432 15.68 -15.72 -20.85
CA ALA A 432 14.78 -15.16 -19.84
C ALA A 432 15.23 -15.54 -18.41
N ARG A 433 15.75 -16.76 -18.24
CA ARG A 433 16.29 -17.23 -16.96
C ARG A 433 17.53 -16.46 -16.52
N LYS A 434 18.40 -16.02 -17.44
CA LYS A 434 19.56 -15.18 -17.09
C LYS A 434 19.12 -13.80 -16.58
N ALA A 435 18.09 -13.22 -17.17
CA ALA A 435 17.58 -11.90 -16.77
C ALA A 435 16.83 -11.91 -15.42
N LEU A 436 16.10 -12.99 -15.09
CA LEU A 436 15.30 -13.09 -13.87
C LEU A 436 16.17 -13.38 -12.64
N ARG A 437 16.38 -12.38 -11.78
CA ARG A 437 17.08 -12.55 -10.49
C ARG A 437 16.06 -12.68 -9.34
N PRO A 438 16.22 -13.65 -8.41
CA PRO A 438 15.35 -13.77 -7.22
C PRO A 438 15.57 -12.65 -6.18
N THR A 439 15.33 -11.39 -6.55
CA THR A 439 15.53 -10.22 -5.68
C THR A 439 14.48 -10.13 -4.57
N GLY A 440 13.30 -10.70 -4.82
CA GLY A 440 12.12 -10.56 -3.98
C GLY A 440 11.28 -9.35 -4.30
N VAL A 441 11.65 -8.58 -5.33
CA VAL A 441 10.85 -7.46 -5.84
C VAL A 441 10.27 -7.85 -7.17
N PHE A 442 8.95 -7.71 -7.31
CA PHE A 442 8.24 -8.02 -8.54
C PHE A 442 8.37 -6.81 -9.47
N ASP A 443 9.42 -6.83 -10.27
CA ASP A 443 9.76 -5.81 -11.25
C ASP A 443 9.30 -6.20 -12.68
N SER A 444 9.69 -5.41 -13.67
CA SER A 444 9.36 -5.66 -15.08
C SER A 444 9.90 -6.99 -15.60
N ARG A 445 11.00 -7.50 -15.05
CA ARG A 445 11.59 -8.79 -15.43
C ARG A 445 10.74 -9.94 -14.88
N THR A 446 10.21 -9.78 -13.67
CA THR A 446 9.29 -10.73 -13.05
C THR A 446 7.94 -10.74 -13.76
N ASP A 447 7.38 -9.56 -14.11
CA ASP A 447 6.17 -9.45 -14.94
C ASP A 447 6.34 -10.19 -16.27
N ALA A 448 7.44 -9.93 -17.01
CA ALA A 448 7.72 -10.60 -18.27
C ALA A 448 7.82 -12.13 -18.11
N ALA A 449 8.44 -12.61 -17.02
CA ALA A 449 8.56 -14.04 -16.74
C ALA A 449 7.19 -14.69 -16.41
N VAL A 450 6.33 -14.00 -15.65
CA VAL A 450 4.96 -14.47 -15.38
C VAL A 450 4.15 -14.53 -16.67
N ARG A 451 4.20 -13.49 -17.51
CA ARG A 451 3.51 -13.48 -18.80
C ARG A 451 3.98 -14.61 -19.70
N ALA A 452 5.29 -14.83 -19.82
CA ALA A 452 5.84 -15.92 -20.61
C ALA A 452 5.37 -17.30 -20.12
N TYR A 453 5.28 -17.48 -18.80
CA TYR A 453 4.75 -18.71 -18.20
C TYR A 453 3.25 -18.88 -18.48
N GLN A 454 2.46 -17.83 -18.31
CA GLN A 454 1.02 -17.82 -18.60
C GLN A 454 0.74 -18.15 -20.07
N THR A 455 1.45 -17.49 -21.00
CA THR A 455 1.34 -17.75 -22.45
C THR A 455 1.60 -19.21 -22.77
N ARG A 456 2.67 -19.79 -22.22
CA ARG A 456 3.03 -21.18 -22.48
C ARG A 456 1.93 -22.17 -22.06
N LEU A 457 1.28 -21.89 -20.94
CA LEU A 457 0.24 -22.76 -20.39
C LEU A 457 -1.17 -22.46 -20.90
N GLY A 458 -1.33 -21.50 -21.82
CA GLY A 458 -2.64 -21.05 -22.29
C GLY A 458 -3.49 -20.41 -21.21
N LEU A 459 -2.87 -19.82 -20.17
CA LEU A 459 -3.57 -19.07 -19.12
C LEU A 459 -3.84 -17.64 -19.60
N ASN A 460 -4.74 -16.93 -18.90
CA ASN A 460 -4.92 -15.51 -19.10
C ASN A 460 -3.60 -14.75 -18.82
N VAL A 461 -3.07 -14.05 -19.81
CA VAL A 461 -1.75 -13.39 -19.76
C VAL A 461 -1.82 -12.01 -19.08
N SER A 462 -2.16 -12.01 -17.80
CA SER A 462 -2.31 -10.78 -17.00
C SER A 462 -0.98 -10.18 -16.54
N GLY A 463 0.09 -10.99 -16.43
CA GLY A 463 1.31 -10.62 -15.71
C GLY A 463 1.16 -10.64 -14.18
N VAL A 464 -0.01 -11.05 -13.67
CA VAL A 464 -0.29 -11.21 -12.24
C VAL A 464 -0.15 -12.69 -11.88
N ALA A 465 0.68 -13.01 -10.89
CA ALA A 465 0.71 -14.33 -10.26
C ALA A 465 -0.49 -14.46 -9.32
N ASN A 466 -1.62 -14.80 -9.92
CA ASN A 466 -2.93 -14.93 -9.31
C ASN A 466 -3.21 -16.39 -8.91
N THR A 467 -4.41 -16.67 -8.40
CA THR A 467 -4.81 -18.02 -7.96
C THR A 467 -4.53 -19.11 -9.02
N GLN A 468 -4.86 -18.85 -10.29
CA GLN A 468 -4.63 -19.81 -11.39
C GLN A 468 -3.15 -20.03 -11.69
N THR A 469 -2.34 -18.96 -11.62
CA THR A 469 -0.90 -19.04 -11.85
C THR A 469 -0.22 -19.87 -10.77
N TRP A 470 -0.56 -19.64 -9.50
CA TRP A 470 -0.04 -20.44 -8.39
C TRP A 470 -0.43 -21.91 -8.46
N ALA A 471 -1.70 -22.20 -8.75
CA ALA A 471 -2.16 -23.58 -8.92
C ALA A 471 -1.37 -24.31 -10.01
N ALA A 472 -1.06 -23.64 -11.12
CA ALA A 472 -0.25 -24.23 -12.19
C ALA A 472 1.20 -24.50 -11.77
N LEU A 473 1.82 -23.57 -11.04
CA LEU A 473 3.17 -23.74 -10.50
C LEU A 473 3.22 -24.91 -9.50
N GLN A 474 2.27 -24.95 -8.55
CA GLN A 474 2.20 -26.00 -7.52
C GLN A 474 1.87 -27.39 -8.09
N ALA A 475 1.17 -27.44 -9.22
CA ALA A 475 0.91 -28.67 -9.98
C ALA A 475 2.08 -29.09 -10.90
N GLY A 476 3.22 -28.37 -10.89
CA GLY A 476 4.39 -28.72 -11.69
C GLY A 476 4.23 -28.49 -13.19
N ARG A 477 3.23 -27.72 -13.65
CA ARG A 477 2.97 -27.46 -15.07
C ARG A 477 4.03 -26.51 -15.64
N ARG A 478 4.64 -26.82 -16.78
CA ARG A 478 5.76 -26.04 -17.34
C ARG A 478 5.83 -26.00 -18.86
#